data_AF-A0A5C3MD27-F1
#
_entry.id   AF-A0A5C3MD27-F1
#
_cell.length_a   1.000
_cell.length_b   1.000
_cell.length_c   1.000
_cell.angle_alpha   90.00
_cell.angle_beta   90.00
_cell.angle_gamma   90.00
#
_symmetry.space_group_name_H-M   'P 1'
#
loop_
_entity.id
_entity.type
_entity.pdbx_description
1 polymer ?
#
loop_
_entity_poly.entity_id
_entity_poly.type
_entity_poly.pdbx_seq_one_letter_code
_entity_poly.pdbx_strand_id
1 'polypeptide(L)'
;MVAGASAVNTGVTAAAFFAFREYIIGPTLVYTAPGDQYARRRRQLGIDPPNDASAPISFSEIRANKMLDSGLSGAVTGALLRGYRSGRRAVLPGALTAAAACLWLQYAYNELSISRLKYVSQMREDAEAAARLPVAIPETASDSSSIKDHLLILIGLRKMPEGEYLEKMKKTRDTYQKRIAVLEQQLAEEREQKAREKDAEK
;
A
#
# COMPACT_ATOMS: atom_id res chain seq x y z
N MET A 1 -30.51 -11.51 4.35
CA MET A 1 -30.48 -11.01 2.95
C MET A 1 -29.98 -9.57 2.78
N VAL A 2 -30.08 -8.69 3.76
CA VAL A 2 -29.66 -7.27 3.63
C VAL A 2 -28.15 -7.10 3.35
N ALA A 3 -27.28 -7.96 3.89
CA ALA A 3 -25.83 -7.87 3.68
C ALA A 3 -25.37 -8.20 2.24
N GLY A 4 -26.11 -9.03 1.50
CA GLY A 4 -25.75 -9.38 0.12
C GLY A 4 -26.03 -8.23 -0.85
N ALA A 5 -27.18 -7.57 -0.70
CA ALA A 5 -27.57 -6.45 -1.54
C ALA A 5 -26.66 -5.22 -1.35
N SER A 6 -26.21 -4.96 -0.11
CA SER A 6 -25.27 -3.86 0.15
C SER A 6 -23.90 -4.11 -0.48
N ALA A 7 -23.39 -5.36 -0.43
CA ALA A 7 -22.11 -5.74 -1.02
C ALA A 7 -22.09 -5.59 -2.55
N VAL A 8 -23.18 -5.97 -3.23
CA VAL A 8 -23.30 -5.79 -4.68
C VAL A 8 -23.33 -4.31 -5.04
N ASN A 9 -24.12 -3.51 -4.32
CA ASN A 9 -24.22 -2.07 -4.57
C ASN A 9 -22.89 -1.33 -4.35
N THR A 10 -22.13 -1.69 -3.31
CA THR A 10 -20.79 -1.14 -3.09
C THR A 10 -19.80 -1.62 -4.15
N GLY A 11 -19.87 -2.89 -4.56
CA GLY A 11 -19.03 -3.44 -5.64
C GLY A 11 -19.20 -2.69 -6.95
N VAL A 12 -20.45 -2.47 -7.39
CA VAL A 12 -20.75 -1.72 -8.62
C VAL A 12 -20.29 -0.26 -8.51
N THR A 13 -20.52 0.39 -7.36
CA THR A 13 -20.08 1.77 -7.13
C THR A 13 -18.56 1.90 -7.17
N ALA A 14 -17.84 0.97 -6.53
CA ALA A 14 -16.39 0.92 -6.55
C ALA A 14 -15.86 0.66 -7.96
N ALA A 15 -16.45 -0.29 -8.69
CA ALA A 15 -16.08 -0.59 -10.07
C ALA A 15 -16.24 0.63 -10.98
N ALA A 16 -17.36 1.36 -10.88
CA ALA A 16 -17.57 2.60 -11.61
C ALA A 16 -16.49 3.64 -11.27
N PHE A 17 -16.25 3.87 -9.97
CA PHE A 17 -15.22 4.81 -9.51
C PHE A 17 -13.83 4.49 -10.08
N PHE A 18 -13.39 3.23 -9.99
CA PHE A 18 -12.09 2.82 -10.48
C PHE A 18 -12.01 2.86 -12.01
N ALA A 19 -13.08 2.49 -12.72
CA ALA A 19 -13.14 2.58 -14.17
C ALA A 19 -13.00 4.03 -14.66
N PHE A 20 -13.77 4.97 -14.08
CA PHE A 20 -13.65 6.39 -14.41
C PHE A 20 -12.26 6.94 -14.11
N ARG A 21 -11.70 6.57 -12.96
CA ARG A 21 -10.36 7.00 -12.54
C ARG A 21 -9.29 6.53 -13.51
N GLU A 22 -9.30 5.26 -13.89
CA GLU A 22 -8.21 4.64 -14.65
C GLU A 22 -8.33 4.88 -16.15
N TYR A 23 -9.54 4.81 -16.72
CA TYR A 23 -9.72 4.86 -18.18
C TYR A 23 -10.04 6.25 -18.72
N ILE A 24 -10.59 7.15 -17.89
CA ILE A 24 -11.00 8.48 -18.35
C ILE A 24 -10.10 9.54 -17.71
N ILE A 25 -10.06 9.60 -16.40
CA ILE A 25 -9.47 10.72 -15.67
C ILE A 25 -7.94 10.65 -15.70
N GLY A 26 -7.37 9.46 -15.43
CA GLY A 26 -5.93 9.24 -15.43
C GLY A 26 -5.27 9.65 -16.74
N PRO A 27 -5.68 9.11 -17.90
CA PRO A 27 -5.13 9.50 -19.19
C PRO A 27 -5.35 10.99 -19.48
N THR A 28 -6.55 11.51 -19.23
CA THR A 28 -6.87 12.93 -19.50
C THR A 28 -5.97 13.88 -18.71
N LEU A 29 -5.77 13.63 -17.41
CA LEU A 29 -4.90 14.45 -16.57
C LEU A 29 -3.43 14.30 -16.98
N VAL A 30 -2.99 13.10 -17.37
CA VAL A 30 -1.62 12.89 -17.87
C VAL A 30 -1.35 13.73 -19.11
N TYR A 31 -2.32 13.87 -20.01
CA TYR A 31 -2.14 14.69 -21.22
C TYR A 31 -2.34 16.19 -21.00
N THR A 32 -3.20 16.60 -20.06
CA THR A 32 -3.62 18.01 -19.92
C THR A 32 -3.00 18.75 -18.75
N ALA A 33 -2.64 18.05 -17.66
CA ALA A 33 -2.18 18.71 -16.44
C ALA A 33 -0.66 19.01 -16.49
N PRO A 34 -0.24 20.25 -16.19
CA PRO A 34 1.17 20.66 -16.21
C PRO A 34 1.97 20.24 -14.96
N GLY A 35 1.37 19.53 -14.00
CA GLY A 35 2.03 19.18 -12.75
C GLY A 35 3.18 18.18 -12.90
N ASP A 36 4.21 18.31 -12.05
CA ASP A 36 5.41 17.45 -12.04
C ASP A 36 5.06 15.95 -11.92
N GLN A 37 4.03 15.62 -11.14
CA GLN A 37 3.54 14.24 -11.01
C GLN A 37 3.08 13.65 -12.35
N TYR A 38 2.37 14.43 -13.15
CA TYR A 38 1.88 14.02 -14.45
C TYR A 38 3.00 14.01 -15.48
N ALA A 39 3.95 14.94 -15.38
CA ALA A 39 5.18 14.91 -16.19
C ALA A 39 5.99 13.63 -15.94
N ARG A 40 6.15 13.19 -14.68
CA ARG A 40 6.78 11.90 -14.36
C ARG A 40 6.01 10.74 -14.98
N ARG A 41 4.67 10.74 -14.90
CA ARG A 41 3.84 9.67 -15.48
C ARG A 41 3.91 9.66 -17.01
N ARG A 42 4.00 10.83 -17.68
CA ARG A 42 4.26 10.93 -19.13
C ARG A 42 5.61 10.34 -19.51
N ARG A 43 6.66 10.60 -18.73
CA ARG A 43 7.99 9.98 -18.93
C ARG A 43 7.96 8.46 -18.76
N GLN A 44 7.26 7.95 -17.75
CA GLN A 44 7.09 6.49 -17.55
C GLN A 44 6.38 5.82 -18.73
N LEU A 45 5.48 6.54 -19.41
CA LEU A 45 4.77 6.08 -20.59
C LEU A 45 5.54 6.31 -21.90
N GLY A 46 6.75 6.89 -21.85
CA GLY A 46 7.57 7.18 -23.02
C GLY A 46 7.03 8.32 -23.91
N ILE A 47 6.16 9.17 -23.38
CA ILE A 47 5.54 10.29 -24.12
C ILE A 47 6.51 11.49 -24.19
N ASP A 48 7.21 11.77 -23.09
CA ASP A 48 8.17 12.87 -22.99
C ASP A 48 9.61 12.36 -23.23
N PRO A 49 10.48 13.14 -23.89
CA PRO A 49 11.86 12.74 -24.17
C PRO A 49 12.64 12.48 -22.86
N PRO A 50 13.60 11.53 -22.87
CA PRO A 50 14.40 11.21 -21.69
C PRO A 50 15.20 12.44 -21.29
N ASN A 51 14.82 13.07 -20.18
CA ASN A 51 15.59 14.13 -19.56
C ASN A 51 16.11 13.57 -18.24
N ASP A 52 17.43 13.39 -18.16
CA ASP A 52 18.14 12.59 -17.13
C ASP A 52 18.02 13.12 -15.69
N ALA A 53 17.41 14.29 -15.49
CA ALA A 53 17.13 14.81 -14.16
C ALA A 53 15.84 14.19 -13.58
N SER A 54 15.99 13.04 -12.95
CA SER A 54 14.99 12.50 -12.03
C SER A 54 14.95 13.39 -10.78
N ALA A 55 14.18 14.48 -10.83
CA ALA A 55 14.06 15.39 -9.70
C ALA A 55 13.65 14.62 -8.43
N PRO A 56 14.27 14.87 -7.26
CA PRO A 56 13.90 14.20 -6.03
C PRO A 56 12.40 14.39 -5.75
N ILE A 57 11.74 13.34 -5.28
CA ILE A 57 10.31 13.38 -4.97
C ILE A 57 10.14 14.22 -3.70
N SER A 58 9.50 15.38 -3.82
CA SER A 58 9.19 16.22 -2.66
C SER A 58 8.08 15.58 -1.82
N PHE A 59 8.15 15.71 -0.49
CA PHE A 59 7.06 15.27 0.39
C PHE A 59 5.72 15.97 0.09
N SER A 60 5.75 17.22 -0.38
CA SER A 60 4.53 17.91 -0.82
C SER A 60 3.90 17.23 -2.04
N GLU A 61 4.74 16.74 -2.94
CA GLU A 61 4.33 15.97 -4.13
C GLU A 61 3.71 14.63 -3.71
N ILE A 62 4.25 13.95 -2.70
CA ILE A 62 3.67 12.70 -2.17
C ILE A 62 2.29 12.96 -1.57
N ARG A 63 2.09 14.07 -0.84
CA ARG A 63 0.79 14.41 -0.25
C ARG A 63 -0.29 14.65 -1.29
N ALA A 64 0.05 15.35 -2.37
CA ALA A 64 -0.91 15.67 -3.43
C ALA A 64 -1.13 14.50 -4.42
N ASN A 65 -0.38 13.40 -4.28
CA ASN A 65 -0.39 12.32 -5.27
C ASN A 65 -1.78 11.70 -5.42
N LYS A 66 -2.28 11.72 -6.67
CA LYS A 66 -3.59 11.21 -7.09
C LYS A 66 -4.82 11.84 -6.38
N MET A 67 -4.67 12.97 -5.70
CA MET A 67 -5.80 13.63 -5.05
C MET A 67 -6.83 14.13 -6.08
N LEU A 68 -6.37 14.79 -7.14
CA LEU A 68 -7.23 15.27 -8.22
C LEU A 68 -7.92 14.11 -8.95
N ASP A 69 -7.18 13.05 -9.27
CA ASP A 69 -7.73 11.84 -9.91
C ASP A 69 -8.90 11.29 -9.10
N SER A 70 -8.72 11.11 -7.78
CA SER A 70 -9.74 10.59 -6.86
C SER A 70 -10.92 11.55 -6.64
N GLY A 71 -10.65 12.86 -6.59
CA GLY A 71 -11.69 13.88 -6.43
C GLY A 71 -12.61 13.94 -7.65
N LEU A 72 -12.03 13.97 -8.86
CA LEU A 72 -12.79 13.99 -10.11
C LEU A 72 -13.56 12.68 -10.31
N SER A 73 -12.97 11.51 -10.03
CA SER A 73 -13.66 10.23 -10.20
C SER A 73 -14.78 10.08 -9.18
N GLY A 74 -14.57 10.56 -7.95
CA GLY A 74 -15.60 10.66 -6.92
C GLY A 74 -16.74 11.59 -7.34
N ALA A 75 -16.43 12.76 -7.89
CA ALA A 75 -17.42 13.70 -8.39
C ALA A 75 -18.31 13.09 -9.48
N VAL A 76 -17.69 12.47 -10.51
CA VAL A 76 -18.41 11.84 -11.63
C VAL A 76 -19.27 10.68 -11.13
N THR A 77 -18.72 9.82 -10.28
CA THR A 77 -19.46 8.66 -9.75
C THR A 77 -20.61 9.10 -8.86
N GLY A 78 -20.39 10.07 -7.97
CA GLY A 78 -21.42 10.63 -7.09
C GLY A 78 -22.52 11.36 -7.85
N ALA A 79 -22.16 12.11 -8.90
CA ALA A 79 -23.08 12.74 -9.83
C ALA A 79 -24.01 11.71 -10.49
N LEU A 80 -23.44 10.64 -11.05
CA LEU A 80 -24.20 9.59 -11.74
C LEU A 80 -25.11 8.84 -10.78
N LEU A 81 -24.59 8.39 -9.65
CA LEU A 81 -25.34 7.57 -8.69
C LEU A 81 -26.49 8.36 -8.06
N ARG A 82 -26.23 9.61 -7.64
CA ARG A 82 -27.26 10.47 -7.03
C ARG A 82 -28.23 11.02 -8.08
N GLY A 83 -27.75 11.30 -9.28
CA GLY A 83 -28.57 11.73 -10.42
C GLY A 83 -29.56 10.66 -10.88
N TYR A 84 -29.09 9.41 -10.94
CA TYR A 84 -29.94 8.26 -11.29
C TYR A 84 -31.03 8.02 -10.24
N ARG A 85 -30.70 8.10 -8.94
CA ARG A 85 -31.66 7.81 -7.86
C ARG A 85 -32.61 8.96 -7.53
N SER A 86 -32.15 10.20 -7.62
CA SER A 86 -32.86 11.38 -7.07
C SER A 86 -33.06 12.50 -8.10
N GLY A 87 -32.75 12.25 -9.37
CA GLY A 87 -32.96 13.17 -10.48
C GLY A 87 -31.89 14.26 -10.63
N ARG A 88 -32.06 15.10 -11.65
CA ARG A 88 -31.06 16.09 -12.09
C ARG A 88 -30.65 17.10 -11.01
N ARG A 89 -31.59 17.51 -10.14
CA ARG A 89 -31.32 18.47 -9.05
C ARG A 89 -30.35 17.91 -8.00
N ALA A 90 -30.25 16.59 -7.88
CA ALA A 90 -29.38 15.93 -6.91
C ALA A 90 -27.96 15.67 -7.43
N VAL A 91 -27.70 15.88 -8.73
CA VAL A 91 -26.40 15.60 -9.36
C VAL A 91 -25.28 16.41 -8.71
N LEU A 92 -25.46 17.73 -8.60
CA LEU A 92 -24.44 18.63 -8.05
C LEU A 92 -24.08 18.33 -6.59
N PRO A 93 -25.04 18.22 -5.64
CA PRO A 93 -24.70 17.86 -4.26
C PRO A 93 -24.13 16.45 -4.15
N GLY A 94 -24.57 15.51 -5.00
CA GLY A 94 -23.98 14.16 -5.07
C GLY A 94 -22.52 14.17 -5.52
N ALA A 95 -22.19 14.98 -6.52
CA ALA A 95 -20.83 15.16 -7.01
C ALA A 95 -19.92 15.74 -5.91
N LEU A 96 -20.34 16.86 -5.30
CA LEU A 96 -19.53 17.56 -4.30
C LEU A 96 -19.26 16.70 -3.06
N THR A 97 -20.29 16.02 -2.55
CA THR A 97 -20.16 15.17 -1.36
C THR A 97 -19.26 13.97 -1.61
N ALA A 98 -19.42 13.30 -2.76
CA ALA A 98 -18.57 12.17 -3.14
C ALA A 98 -17.12 12.61 -3.40
N ALA A 99 -16.91 13.74 -4.08
CA ALA A 99 -15.58 14.31 -4.30
C ALA A 99 -14.88 14.63 -2.99
N ALA A 100 -15.56 15.31 -2.06
CA ALA A 100 -15.02 15.64 -0.75
C ALA A 100 -14.65 14.39 0.06
N ALA A 101 -15.52 13.38 0.07
CA ALA A 101 -15.25 12.11 0.74
C ALA A 101 -14.02 11.40 0.14
N CYS A 102 -13.92 11.34 -1.20
CA CYS A 102 -12.78 10.72 -1.88
C CYS A 102 -11.48 11.50 -1.65
N LEU A 103 -11.51 12.83 -1.65
CA LEU A 103 -10.35 13.67 -1.35
C LEU A 103 -9.87 13.46 0.09
N TRP A 104 -10.80 13.42 1.04
CA TRP A 104 -10.47 13.19 2.44
C TRP A 104 -9.86 11.80 2.66
N LEU A 105 -10.46 10.76 2.06
CA LEU A 105 -9.93 9.39 2.15
C LEU A 105 -8.54 9.28 1.50
N GLN A 106 -8.35 9.89 0.33
CA GLN A 106 -7.05 9.88 -0.36
C GLN A 106 -6.00 10.66 0.44
N TYR A 107 -6.37 11.78 1.06
CA TYR A 107 -5.49 12.54 1.94
C TYR A 107 -5.05 11.70 3.14
N ALA A 108 -5.99 11.04 3.82
CA ALA A 108 -5.70 10.16 4.95
C ALA A 108 -4.77 9.00 4.56
N TYR A 109 -4.99 8.38 3.40
CA TYR A 109 -4.12 7.34 2.86
C TYR A 109 -2.70 7.84 2.56
N ASN A 110 -2.58 9.05 2.00
CA ASN A 110 -1.30 9.66 1.69
C ASN A 110 -0.51 10.00 2.97
N GLU A 111 -1.16 10.55 4.00
CA GLU A 111 -0.56 10.80 5.31
C GLU A 111 -0.11 9.51 6.01
N LEU A 112 -0.90 8.44 5.93
CA LEU A 112 -0.52 7.14 6.46
C LEU A 112 0.72 6.58 5.73
N SER A 113 0.77 6.75 4.42
CA SER A 113 1.89 6.30 3.59
C SER A 113 3.19 7.05 3.92
N ILE A 114 3.10 8.37 4.12
CA ILE A 114 4.24 9.20 4.55
C ILE A 114 4.70 8.78 5.94
N SER A 115 3.75 8.55 6.87
CA SER A 115 4.06 8.10 8.23
C SER A 115 4.79 6.75 8.22
N ARG A 116 4.34 5.81 7.38
CA ARG A 116 5.03 4.53 7.18
C ARG A 116 6.42 4.73 6.56
N LEU A 117 6.55 5.59 5.55
CA LEU A 117 7.83 5.83 4.90
C LEU A 117 8.86 6.41 5.89
N LYS A 118 8.44 7.38 6.71
CA LYS A 118 9.26 7.94 7.80
C LYS A 118 9.66 6.90 8.83
N TYR A 119 8.73 6.02 9.21
CA TYR A 119 9.03 4.94 10.14
C TYR A 119 10.07 3.98 9.57
N VAL A 120 9.91 3.56 8.31
CA VAL A 120 10.85 2.65 7.65
C VAL A 120 12.21 3.32 7.42
N SER A 121 12.26 4.61 7.06
CA SER A 121 13.52 5.33 6.90
C SER A 121 14.26 5.44 8.24
N GLN A 122 13.56 5.74 9.32
CA GLN A 122 14.14 5.79 10.65
C GLN A 122 14.69 4.42 11.09
N MET A 123 13.93 3.34 10.91
CA MET A 123 14.44 1.99 11.23
C MET A 123 15.68 1.62 10.42
N ARG A 124 15.79 2.09 9.18
CA ARG A 124 16.97 1.86 8.34
C ARG A 124 18.17 2.68 8.81
N GLU A 125 17.96 3.95 9.16
CA GLU A 125 19.00 4.80 9.73
C GLU A 125 19.51 4.25 11.07
N ASP A 126 18.61 3.80 11.94
CA ASP A 126 18.95 3.18 13.23
C ASP A 126 19.72 1.87 13.03
N ALA A 127 19.33 1.03 12.07
CA ALA A 127 20.05 -0.19 11.73
C ALA A 127 21.45 0.09 11.14
N GLU A 128 21.57 1.10 10.27
CA GLU A 128 22.84 1.54 9.71
C GLU A 128 23.75 2.17 10.77
N ALA A 129 23.18 2.91 11.73
CA ALA A 129 23.91 3.48 12.87
C ALA A 129 24.38 2.39 13.85
N ALA A 130 23.53 1.41 14.16
CA ALA A 130 23.88 0.26 15.00
C ALA A 130 24.98 -0.61 14.36
N ALA A 131 24.98 -0.75 13.02
CA ALA A 131 26.04 -1.44 12.30
C ALA A 131 27.39 -0.69 12.31
N ARG A 132 27.40 0.61 12.63
CA ARG A 132 28.61 1.45 12.68
C ARG A 132 29.20 1.60 14.09
N LEU A 133 28.51 1.16 15.14
CA LEU A 133 29.02 1.22 16.51
C LEU A 133 29.65 -0.13 16.92
N PRO A 134 30.84 -0.15 17.55
CA PRO A 134 31.36 -1.35 18.19
C PRO A 134 30.46 -1.72 19.38
N VAL A 135 30.19 -3.02 19.52
CA VAL A 135 29.27 -3.64 20.49
C VAL A 135 29.39 -3.02 21.89
N ALA A 136 28.40 -2.20 22.26
CA ALA A 136 28.10 -1.86 23.64
C ALA A 136 26.69 -2.35 23.95
N ILE A 137 26.55 -3.08 25.05
CA ILE A 137 25.34 -3.78 25.51
C ILE A 137 24.23 -2.74 25.78
N PRO A 138 22.99 -2.91 25.29
CA PRO A 138 21.95 -1.89 25.47
C PRO A 138 21.34 -1.96 26.87
N GLU A 139 21.40 -0.84 27.58
CA GLU A 139 20.54 -0.56 28.75
C GLU A 139 19.10 -0.28 28.30
N THR A 140 18.18 -0.74 29.15
CA THR A 140 16.72 -0.76 29.00
C THR A 140 16.11 0.57 28.61
N ALA A 141 15.50 0.63 27.42
CA ALA A 141 14.73 1.77 26.93
C ALA A 141 13.42 1.91 27.72
N SER A 142 13.21 3.09 28.31
CA SER A 142 12.07 3.45 29.13
C SER A 142 10.79 3.63 28.31
N ASP A 143 9.72 3.09 28.89
CA ASP A 143 8.33 3.18 28.47
C ASP A 143 7.89 4.65 28.30
N SER A 144 7.66 5.06 27.06
CA SER A 144 6.80 6.21 26.78
C SER A 144 5.54 5.69 26.11
N SER A 145 4.53 5.40 26.94
CA SER A 145 3.16 5.07 26.55
C SER A 145 2.52 6.27 25.84
N SER A 146 2.87 6.43 24.58
CA SER A 146 2.38 7.49 23.71
C SER A 146 0.93 7.20 23.39
N ILE A 147 0.07 8.23 23.46
CA ILE A 147 -1.37 8.31 23.13
C ILE A 147 -1.83 7.41 21.95
N LYS A 148 -0.92 7.08 21.04
CA LYS A 148 -1.07 6.06 19.99
C LYS A 148 -1.48 4.68 20.51
N ASP A 149 -0.97 4.23 21.66
CA ASP A 149 -1.30 2.94 22.26
C ASP A 149 -2.78 2.89 22.68
N HIS A 150 -3.34 4.02 23.15
CA HIS A 150 -4.77 4.12 23.46
C HIS A 150 -5.66 4.13 22.20
N LEU A 151 -5.20 4.76 21.12
CA LEU A 151 -5.92 4.73 19.83
C LEU A 151 -5.94 3.31 19.22
N LEU A 152 -4.82 2.58 19.32
CA LEU A 152 -4.72 1.20 18.83
C LEU A 152 -5.64 0.26 19.63
N ILE A 153 -5.75 0.46 20.94
CA ILE A 153 -6.70 -0.29 21.79
C ILE A 153 -8.15 -0.01 21.38
N LEU A 154 -8.50 1.25 21.05
CA LEU A 154 -9.85 1.61 20.62
C LEU A 154 -10.25 0.96 19.28
N ILE A 155 -9.27 0.71 18.39
CA ILE A 155 -9.46 0.05 17.08
C ILE A 155 -9.39 -1.49 17.22
N GLY A 156 -9.13 -2.02 18.43
CA GLY A 156 -9.03 -3.46 18.70
C GLY A 156 -7.68 -4.08 18.30
N LEU A 157 -6.69 -3.25 17.97
CA LEU A 157 -5.31 -3.68 17.69
C LEU A 157 -4.54 -3.74 19.01
N ARG A 158 -4.48 -4.93 19.59
CA ARG A 158 -3.69 -5.18 20.80
C ARG A 158 -2.21 -5.28 20.42
N LYS A 159 -1.36 -4.42 21.00
CA LYS A 159 0.09 -4.53 20.90
C LYS A 159 0.50 -5.86 21.54
N MET A 160 1.12 -6.74 20.76
CA MET A 160 1.57 -8.04 21.26
C MET A 160 2.73 -7.79 22.23
N PRO A 161 2.67 -8.25 23.48
CA PRO A 161 3.77 -8.06 24.43
C PRO A 161 5.04 -8.71 23.89
N GLU A 162 6.20 -8.11 24.18
CA GLU A 162 7.48 -8.47 23.57
C GLU A 162 7.83 -9.96 23.75
N GLY A 163 7.51 -10.53 24.91
CA GLY A 163 7.67 -11.97 25.16
C GLY A 163 6.85 -12.85 24.20
N GLU A 164 5.58 -12.53 23.99
CA GLU A 164 4.72 -13.27 23.04
C GLU A 164 5.19 -13.09 21.59
N TYR A 165 5.69 -11.89 21.24
CA TYR A 165 6.25 -11.63 19.92
C TYR A 165 7.50 -12.48 19.66
N LEU A 166 8.40 -12.56 20.64
CA LEU A 166 9.62 -13.38 20.56
C LEU A 166 9.29 -14.86 20.46
N GLU A 167 8.31 -15.36 21.21
CA GLU A 167 7.84 -16.75 21.09
C GLU A 167 7.27 -17.05 19.71
N LYS A 168 6.45 -16.13 19.16
CA LYS A 168 5.89 -16.28 17.82
C LYS A 168 6.98 -16.26 16.75
N MET A 169 8.00 -15.41 16.90
CA MET A 169 9.17 -15.38 16.01
C MET A 169 9.99 -16.67 16.09
N LYS A 170 10.23 -17.22 17.29
CA LYS A 170 10.88 -18.52 17.48
C LYS A 170 10.09 -19.65 16.80
N LYS A 171 8.79 -19.73 17.06
CA LYS A 171 7.91 -20.73 16.42
C LYS A 171 7.91 -20.63 14.89
N THR A 172 7.92 -19.41 14.36
CA THR A 172 7.98 -19.16 12.92
C THR A 172 9.32 -19.63 12.33
N ARG A 173 10.43 -19.30 12.99
CA ARG A 173 11.77 -19.79 12.61
C ARG A 173 11.84 -21.32 12.60
N ASP A 174 11.37 -21.97 13.66
CA ASP A 174 11.41 -23.44 13.77
C ASP A 174 10.57 -24.10 12.67
N THR A 175 9.43 -23.50 12.31
CA THR A 175 8.59 -23.97 11.21
C THR A 175 9.32 -23.88 9.87
N TYR A 176 10.02 -22.78 9.61
CA TYR A 176 10.81 -22.63 8.39
C TYR A 176 12.02 -23.56 8.36
N GLN A 177 12.72 -23.74 9.48
CA GLN A 177 13.84 -24.68 9.57
C GLN A 177 13.41 -26.12 9.28
N LYS A 178 12.25 -26.56 9.81
CA LYS A 178 11.67 -27.86 9.46
C LYS A 178 11.36 -27.97 7.97
N ARG A 179 10.80 -26.91 7.37
CA ARG A 179 10.48 -26.90 5.94
C ARG A 179 11.73 -26.95 5.06
N ILE A 180 12.80 -26.27 5.47
CA ILE A 180 14.10 -26.32 4.78
C ILE A 180 14.67 -27.73 4.84
N ALA A 181 14.70 -28.37 6.01
CA ALA A 181 15.20 -29.73 6.15
C ALA A 181 14.45 -30.75 5.27
N VAL A 182 13.13 -30.62 5.15
CA VAL A 182 12.32 -31.46 4.25
C VAL A 182 12.68 -31.22 2.78
N LEU A 183 12.85 -29.95 2.37
CA LEU A 183 13.23 -29.61 1.01
C LEU A 183 14.64 -30.10 0.67
N GLU A 184 15.57 -30.06 1.62
CA GLU A 184 16.93 -30.59 1.46
C GLU A 184 16.95 -32.11 1.27
N GLN A 185 16.09 -32.85 1.98
CA GLN A 185 15.93 -34.29 1.79
C GLN A 185 15.35 -34.60 0.40
N GLN A 186 14.30 -33.90 -0.03
CA GLN A 186 13.72 -34.08 -1.37
C GLN A 186 14.74 -33.81 -2.48
N LEU A 187 15.54 -32.76 -2.33
CA LEU A 187 16.62 -32.42 -3.27
C LEU A 187 17.71 -33.49 -3.32
N ALA A 188 18.03 -34.13 -2.19
CA ALA A 188 19.00 -35.22 -2.14
C ALA A 188 18.46 -36.46 -2.86
N GLU A 189 17.22 -36.86 -2.60
CA GLU A 189 16.56 -38.00 -3.26
C GLU A 189 16.44 -37.81 -4.77
N GLU A 190 16.03 -36.61 -5.22
CA GLU A 190 15.93 -36.29 -6.65
C GLU A 190 17.30 -36.35 -7.35
N ARG A 191 18.36 -35.90 -6.67
CA ARG A 191 19.74 -36.00 -7.19
C ARG A 191 20.20 -37.45 -7.31
N GLU A 192 19.87 -38.30 -6.33
CA GLU A 192 20.18 -39.73 -6.38
C GLU A 192 19.41 -40.46 -7.50
N GLN A 193 18.11 -40.16 -7.67
CA GLN A 193 17.30 -40.72 -8.75
C GLN A 193 17.87 -40.35 -10.12
N LYS A 194 18.17 -39.06 -10.34
CA LYS A 194 18.79 -38.57 -11.59
C LYS A 194 20.17 -39.17 -11.84
N ALA A 195 20.93 -39.50 -10.80
CA ALA A 195 22.21 -40.20 -10.96
C ALA A 195 22.01 -41.66 -11.43
N ARG A 196 21.07 -42.38 -10.80
CA ARG A 196 20.74 -43.76 -11.18
C ARG A 196 20.18 -43.88 -12.60
N GLU A 197 19.33 -42.94 -13.02
CA GLU A 197 18.81 -42.89 -14.40
C GLU A 197 19.94 -42.71 -15.42
N LYS A 198 20.89 -41.81 -15.15
CA LYS A 198 22.06 -41.59 -16.03
C LYS A 198 22.99 -42.78 -16.13
N ASP A 199 23.11 -43.58 -15.06
CA ASP A 199 23.91 -44.80 -15.08
C ASP A 199 23.21 -45.95 -15.82
N ALA A 200 21.87 -45.97 -15.85
CA ALA A 200 21.08 -46.96 -16.59
C ALA A 200 21.02 -46.70 -18.11
N GLU A 201 21.24 -45.45 -18.55
CA GLU A 201 21.28 -45.08 -19.97
C GLU A 201 22.63 -45.33 -20.66
N LYS A 202 23.68 -45.68 -19.91
CA LYS A 202 25.03 -45.98 -20.43
C LYS A 202 25.25 -47.47 -20.64
#